data_AF-Q8FUD6-F1
#
_entry.id   AF-Q8FUD6-F1
#
_cell.length_a   1.000
_cell.length_b   1.000
_cell.length_c   1.000
_cell.angle_alpha   90.00
_cell.angle_beta   90.00
_cell.angle_gamma   90.00
#
_symmetry.space_group_name_H-M   'P 1'
#
loop_
_entity.id
_entity.type
_entity.pdbx_description
1 polymer ?
#
loop_
_entity_poly.entity_id
_entity_poly.type
_entity_poly.pdbx_seq_one_letter_code
_entity_poly.pdbx_strand_id
1 'polypeptide(L)'
;MIAVPLTADTHHLFSDPEFQAMNNRACLINVARGEVVDTDALVRALDASSIGGAGLDVTDPEPLPDGHPLWGRENVLITPHTANTLASMDELLAPVIAENYRRFINGERMLTEVDVEKGY
;
A
#
# COMPACT_ATOMS: atom_id res chain seq x y z
N MET A 1 3.19 -0.99 9.84
CA MET A 1 2.10 -1.10 8.86
C MET A 1 1.96 0.25 8.17
N ILE A 2 1.92 0.25 6.85
CA ILE A 2 1.72 1.42 5.99
C ILE A 2 0.26 1.42 5.53
N ALA A 3 -0.42 2.55 5.73
CA ALA A 3 -1.82 2.77 5.35
C ALA A 3 -2.07 4.24 4.96
N VAL A 4 -1.04 4.91 4.42
CA VAL A 4 -1.12 6.31 3.96
C VAL A 4 -1.55 6.38 2.49
N PRO A 5 -2.21 7.45 2.03
CA PRO A 5 -2.42 7.65 0.60
C PRO A 5 -1.06 7.82 -0.11
N LEU A 6 -1.01 7.52 -1.40
CA LEU A 6 0.12 7.90 -2.25
C LEU A 6 -0.08 9.34 -2.72
N THR A 7 0.81 10.21 -2.28
CA THR A 7 0.92 11.62 -2.68
C THR A 7 2.38 11.95 -2.96
N ALA A 8 2.67 13.17 -3.40
CA ALA A 8 4.05 13.61 -3.55
C ALA A 8 4.86 13.54 -2.23
N ASP A 9 4.19 13.75 -1.08
CA ASP A 9 4.83 13.73 0.24
C ASP A 9 5.08 12.31 0.77
N THR A 10 4.35 11.31 0.27
CA THR A 10 4.45 9.91 0.72
C THR A 10 5.07 8.99 -0.32
N HIS A 11 5.38 9.50 -1.51
CA HIS A 11 6.15 8.77 -2.52
C HIS A 11 7.53 8.41 -1.97
N HIS A 12 7.86 7.12 -1.99
CA HIS A 12 9.07 6.54 -1.40
C HIS A 12 9.28 6.96 0.06
N LEU A 13 8.19 7.14 0.82
CA LEU A 13 8.24 7.45 2.26
C LEU A 13 9.10 6.44 3.03
N PHE A 14 9.16 5.19 2.58
CA PHE A 14 10.11 4.20 3.07
C PHE A 14 11.20 3.95 2.03
N SER A 15 12.41 4.38 2.36
CA SER A 15 13.63 4.18 1.58
C SER A 15 14.79 3.71 2.49
N ASP A 16 16.03 3.73 2.02
CA ASP A 16 17.17 3.21 2.79
C ASP A 16 17.28 3.79 4.22
N PRO A 17 17.18 5.12 4.46
CA PRO A 17 17.30 5.68 5.80
C PRO A 17 16.24 5.17 6.77
N GLU A 18 15.00 5.05 6.33
CA GLU A 18 13.90 4.54 7.15
C GLU A 18 14.13 3.08 7.52
N PHE A 19 14.56 2.26 6.56
CA PHE A 19 14.88 0.85 6.82
C PHE A 19 16.08 0.69 7.77
N GLN A 20 17.10 1.55 7.69
CA GLN A 20 18.23 1.51 8.63
C GLN A 20 17.85 1.96 10.04
N ALA A 21 16.82 2.79 10.19
CA ALA A 21 16.30 3.20 11.49
C ALA A 21 15.40 2.14 12.13
N MET A 22 14.96 1.13 11.37
CA MET A 22 14.08 0.07 11.87
C MET A 22 14.83 -0.97 12.70
N ASN A 23 14.07 -1.69 13.53
CA ASN A 23 14.59 -2.87 14.22
C ASN A 23 14.83 -4.01 13.23
N ASN A 24 15.96 -4.72 13.35
CA ASN A 24 16.32 -5.83 12.46
C ASN A 24 15.39 -7.06 12.51
N ARG A 25 14.46 -7.12 13.46
CA ARG A 25 13.39 -8.13 13.51
C ARG A 25 12.03 -7.59 13.07
N ALA A 26 11.94 -6.31 12.70
CA ALA A 26 10.68 -5.70 12.27
C ALA A 26 10.22 -6.30 10.94
N CYS A 27 8.91 -6.38 10.77
CA CYS A 27 8.29 -6.72 9.49
C CYS A 27 7.58 -5.48 8.94
N LEU A 28 7.89 -5.09 7.70
CA LEU A 28 7.15 -4.05 7.01
C LEU A 28 5.86 -4.65 6.44
N ILE A 29 4.70 -4.07 6.77
CA ILE A 29 3.43 -4.45 6.13
C ILE A 29 2.96 -3.28 5.28
N ASN A 30 2.81 -3.47 3.97
CA ASN A 30 2.28 -2.46 3.05
C ASN A 30 0.96 -2.94 2.41
N VAL A 31 -0.12 -2.26 2.77
CA VAL A 31 -1.47 -2.42 2.18
C VAL A 31 -1.99 -1.09 1.62
N ALA A 32 -1.09 -0.14 1.38
CA ALA A 32 -1.38 1.19 0.89
C ALA A 32 -1.24 1.25 -0.64
N ARG A 33 -0.07 1.67 -1.13
CA ARG A 33 0.33 1.67 -2.55
C ARG A 33 1.79 1.24 -2.64
N GLY A 34 2.17 0.62 -3.76
CA GLY A 34 3.53 0.16 -4.01
C GLY A 34 4.55 1.28 -3.84
N GLU A 35 4.34 2.38 -4.56
CA GLU A 35 5.20 3.58 -4.63
C GLU A 35 5.34 4.34 -3.29
N VAL A 36 4.69 3.92 -2.21
CA VAL A 36 5.01 4.46 -0.87
C VAL A 36 6.34 3.89 -0.35
N VAL A 37 6.76 2.76 -0.89
CA VAL A 37 8.02 2.08 -0.57
C VAL A 37 8.90 2.10 -1.82
N ASP A 38 10.15 2.53 -1.67
CA ASP A 38 11.16 2.27 -2.69
C ASP A 38 11.46 0.77 -2.70
N THR A 39 10.98 0.07 -3.74
CA THR A 39 11.10 -1.39 -3.88
C THR A 39 12.55 -1.86 -3.85
N ASP A 40 13.46 -1.11 -4.48
CA ASP A 40 14.88 -1.47 -4.50
C ASP A 40 15.52 -1.28 -3.12
N ALA A 41 15.13 -0.23 -2.38
CA ALA A 41 15.56 -0.03 -1.00
C ALA A 41 15.05 -1.15 -0.08
N LEU A 42 13.81 -1.61 -0.28
CA LEU A 42 13.27 -2.75 0.44
C LEU A 42 14.09 -4.02 0.18
N VAL A 43 14.43 -4.30 -1.08
CA VAL A 43 15.29 -5.44 -1.44
C VAL A 43 16.63 -5.34 -0.73
N ARG A 44 17.31 -4.19 -0.79
CA ARG A 44 18.58 -3.96 -0.10
C ARG A 44 18.47 -4.15 1.42
N ALA A 45 17.43 -3.61 2.05
CA ALA A 45 17.19 -3.73 3.49
C ALA A 45 16.99 -5.18 3.92
N LEU A 46 16.28 -5.96 3.11
CA LEU A 46 16.06 -7.38 3.35
C LEU A 46 17.34 -8.21 3.10
N ASP A 47 18.15 -7.87 2.10
CA ASP A 47 19.44 -8.53 1.83
C ASP A 47 20.44 -8.26 2.97
N ALA A 48 20.45 -7.04 3.47
CA ALA A 48 21.30 -6.63 4.59
C ALA A 48 20.81 -7.12 5.97
N SER A 49 19.63 -7.77 6.04
CA SER A 49 18.95 -8.10 7.29
C SER A 49 18.73 -6.88 8.21
N SER A 50 18.56 -5.69 7.63
CA SER A 50 18.17 -4.46 8.34
C SER A 50 16.73 -4.53 8.86
N ILE A 51 15.90 -5.38 8.24
CA ILE A 51 14.56 -5.75 8.72
C ILE A 51 14.39 -7.28 8.63
N GLY A 52 13.44 -7.81 9.41
CA GLY A 52 13.17 -9.23 9.49
C GLY A 52 12.36 -9.78 8.32
N GLY A 53 11.52 -8.96 7.68
CA GLY A 53 10.70 -9.39 6.55
C GLY A 53 9.73 -8.33 6.04
N ALA A 54 8.91 -8.71 5.07
CA ALA A 54 7.86 -7.86 4.52
C ALA A 54 6.58 -8.63 4.17
N GLY A 55 5.43 -7.99 4.34
CA GLY A 55 4.12 -8.42 3.86
C GLY A 55 3.53 -7.36 2.92
N LEU A 56 3.30 -7.71 1.66
CA LEU A 56 2.96 -6.77 0.59
C LEU A 56 1.68 -7.21 -0.11
N ASP A 57 0.63 -6.42 -0.01
CA ASP A 57 -0.56 -6.54 -0.88
C ASP A 57 -0.40 -5.72 -2.17
N VAL A 58 0.50 -4.76 -2.13
CA VAL A 58 0.78 -3.81 -3.21
C VAL A 58 2.27 -3.81 -3.51
N THR A 59 2.63 -3.60 -4.77
CA THR A 59 4.02 -3.59 -5.22
C THR A 59 4.24 -2.46 -6.23
N ASP A 60 5.50 -2.08 -6.44
CA ASP A 60 5.87 -1.18 -7.53
C ASP A 60 7.08 -1.78 -8.30
N PRO A 61 6.93 -2.08 -9.61
CA PRO A 61 5.70 -1.99 -10.40
C PRO A 61 4.65 -3.03 -10.00
N GLU A 62 3.40 -2.83 -10.42
CA GLU A 62 2.28 -3.75 -10.19
C GLU A 62 1.71 -4.29 -11.52
N PRO A 63 1.74 -5.61 -11.77
CA PRO A 63 2.35 -6.67 -10.94
C PRO A 63 3.89 -6.62 -10.96
N LEU A 64 4.54 -7.18 -9.93
CA LEU A 64 6.00 -7.38 -9.97
C LEU A 64 6.39 -8.27 -11.14
N PRO A 65 7.47 -7.96 -11.88
CA PRO A 65 7.91 -8.76 -13.00
C PRO A 65 8.32 -10.17 -12.57
N ASP A 66 8.20 -11.12 -13.50
CA ASP A 66 8.73 -12.47 -13.30
C ASP A 66 10.23 -12.43 -12.95
N GLY A 67 10.65 -13.22 -11.97
CA GLY A 67 12.04 -13.28 -11.53
C GLY A 67 12.51 -12.09 -10.67
N HIS A 68 11.62 -11.15 -10.31
CA HIS A 68 11.95 -10.07 -9.37
C HIS A 68 12.48 -10.63 -8.03
N PRO A 69 13.52 -10.00 -7.40
CA PRO A 69 14.17 -10.54 -6.20
C PRO A 69 13.28 -10.75 -4.98
N LEU A 70 12.15 -10.03 -4.91
CA LEU A 70 11.16 -10.22 -3.84
C LEU A 70 10.42 -11.56 -3.93
N TRP A 71 10.37 -12.17 -5.12
CA TRP A 71 9.76 -13.48 -5.30
C TRP A 71 10.61 -14.59 -4.67
N GLY A 72 9.96 -15.56 -4.04
CA GLY A 72 10.60 -16.77 -3.52
C GLY A 72 11.40 -16.60 -2.22
N ARG A 73 11.45 -15.39 -1.63
CA ARG A 73 12.07 -15.16 -0.32
C ARG A 73 11.22 -15.74 0.80
N GLU A 74 11.82 -16.49 1.72
CA GLU A 74 11.10 -17.08 2.86
C GLU A 74 10.55 -16.04 3.86
N ASN A 75 11.16 -14.85 3.91
CA ASN A 75 10.76 -13.77 4.80
C ASN A 75 9.94 -12.66 4.11
N VAL A 76 9.42 -12.93 2.92
CA VAL A 76 8.53 -12.01 2.20
C VAL A 76 7.24 -12.74 1.82
N LEU A 77 6.11 -12.16 2.21
CA LEU A 77 4.78 -12.61 1.80
C LEU A 77 4.20 -11.56 0.84
N ILE A 78 3.84 -11.98 -0.37
CA ILE A 78 3.18 -11.12 -1.35
C ILE A 78 1.81 -11.70 -1.67
N THR A 79 0.78 -10.87 -1.61
CA THR A 79 -0.57 -11.17 -2.11
C THR A 79 -0.87 -10.31 -3.33
N PRO A 80 -1.79 -10.73 -4.22
CA PRO A 80 -2.37 -9.80 -5.19
C PRO A 80 -3.08 -8.67 -4.45
N HIS A 81 -3.15 -7.48 -5.04
CA HIS A 81 -3.78 -6.26 -4.49
C HIS A 81 -5.27 -6.43 -4.24
N THR A 82 -5.59 -7.10 -3.13
CA THR A 82 -6.91 -7.65 -2.80
C THR A 82 -7.17 -7.66 -1.29
N ALA A 83 -6.40 -6.89 -0.51
CA ALA A 83 -6.64 -6.75 0.94
C ALA A 83 -8.06 -6.26 1.26
N ASN A 84 -8.70 -5.53 0.34
CA ASN A 84 -10.13 -5.26 0.41
C ASN A 84 -10.93 -6.50 -0.05
N THR A 85 -11.33 -7.33 0.90
CA THR A 85 -12.12 -8.53 0.59
C THR A 85 -13.55 -8.18 0.15
N LEU A 86 -14.20 -9.07 -0.61
CA LEU A 86 -15.60 -8.89 -1.02
C LEU A 86 -16.53 -8.67 0.18
N ALA A 87 -16.37 -9.44 1.25
CA ALA A 87 -17.17 -9.29 2.46
C ALA A 87 -17.00 -7.90 3.10
N SER A 88 -15.76 -7.41 3.19
CA SER A 88 -15.47 -6.06 3.70
C SER A 88 -16.00 -4.97 2.77
N MET A 89 -15.93 -5.16 1.45
CA MET A 89 -16.48 -4.23 0.46
C MET A 89 -18.00 -4.15 0.54
N ASP A 90 -18.69 -5.29 0.66
CA ASP A 90 -20.15 -5.33 0.78
C ASP A 90 -20.63 -4.61 2.05
N GLU A 91 -19.94 -4.80 3.17
CA GLU A 91 -20.31 -4.19 4.45
C GLU A 91 -19.95 -2.70 4.53
N LEU A 92 -18.73 -2.33 4.11
CA LEU A 92 -18.16 -1.00 4.40
C LEU A 92 -18.20 -0.05 3.19
N LEU A 93 -18.07 -0.58 1.97
CA LEU A 93 -17.89 0.23 0.77
C LEU A 93 -19.20 0.39 -0.02
N ALA A 94 -19.97 -0.69 -0.20
CA ALA A 94 -21.19 -0.67 -1.00
C ALA A 94 -22.23 0.37 -0.50
N PRO A 95 -22.50 0.52 0.82
CA PRO A 95 -23.43 1.55 1.29
C PRO A 95 -22.93 2.98 1.01
N VAL A 96 -21.62 3.21 1.14
CA VAL A 96 -20.99 4.52 0.88
C VAL A 96 -21.06 4.86 -0.60
N ILE A 97 -20.80 3.90 -1.49
CA ILE A 97 -20.93 4.07 -2.95
C ILE A 97 -22.38 4.40 -3.31
N ALA A 98 -23.35 3.63 -2.80
CA ALA A 98 -24.76 3.84 -3.11
C ALA A 98 -25.23 5.24 -2.68
N GLU A 99 -24.83 5.68 -1.49
CA GLU A 99 -25.18 7.01 -0.98
C GLU A 99 -24.44 8.12 -1.74
N ASN A 100 -23.16 7.96 -2.05
CA ASN A 100 -22.43 8.92 -2.89
C ASN A 100 -23.07 9.07 -4.27
N TYR A 101 -23.49 7.96 -4.90
CA TYR A 101 -24.21 8.00 -6.18
C TYR A 101 -25.53 8.76 -6.05
N ARG A 102 -26.34 8.48 -5.02
CA ARG A 102 -27.59 9.20 -4.76
C ARG A 102 -27.35 10.71 -4.58
N ARG A 103 -26.32 11.09 -3.82
CA ARG A 103 -25.97 12.50 -3.60
C ARG A 103 -25.51 13.19 -4.87
N PHE A 104 -24.63 12.54 -5.62
CA PHE A 104 -24.10 13.05 -6.88
C PHE A 104 -25.20 13.39 -7.89
N ILE A 105 -26.16 12.49 -8.12
CA ILE A 105 -27.25 12.73 -9.08
C ILE A 105 -28.23 13.83 -8.63
N ASN A 106 -28.26 14.16 -7.34
CA ASN A 106 -29.09 15.23 -6.77
C ASN A 106 -28.33 16.54 -6.58
N GLY A 107 -27.04 16.61 -6.97
CA GLY A 107 -26.20 17.79 -6.74
C GLY A 107 -25.87 18.05 -5.28
N GLU A 108 -25.98 17.02 -4.42
CA GLU A 108 -25.60 17.07 -3.01
C GLU A 108 -24.11 16.73 -2.83
N ARG A 109 -23.51 17.26 -1.78
CA ARG A 109 -22.11 16.96 -1.41
C ARG A 109 -21.94 15.49 -1.02
N MET A 110 -21.02 14.78 -1.67
CA MET A 110 -20.75 13.36 -1.39
C MET A 110 -20.12 13.16 0.01
N LEU A 111 -20.24 11.96 0.57
CA LEU A 111 -19.67 11.60 1.89
C LEU A 111 -18.14 11.60 1.90
N THR A 112 -17.53 11.25 0.76
CA THR A 112 -16.09 10.99 0.63
C THR A 112 -15.54 11.66 -0.64
N GLU A 113 -15.71 12.98 -0.75
CA GLU A 113 -15.12 13.76 -1.84
C GLU A 113 -13.59 13.77 -1.73
N VAL A 114 -12.91 13.45 -2.82
CA VAL A 114 -11.45 13.53 -2.93
C VAL A 114 -11.04 14.97 -3.17
N ASP A 115 -10.03 15.44 -2.43
CA ASP A 115 -9.39 16.73 -2.68
C ASP A 115 -8.26 16.53 -3.70
N VAL A 116 -8.53 16.90 -4.95
CA VAL A 116 -7.59 16.68 -6.07
C VAL A 116 -6.26 17.42 -5.85
N GLU A 117 -6.26 18.57 -5.18
CA GLU A 117 -5.02 19.32 -4.90
C GLU A 117 -4.17 18.61 -3.85
N LYS A 118 -4.79 17.96 -2.87
CA LYS A 118 -4.08 17.16 -1.86
C LYS A 118 -3.73 15.76 -2.35
N GLY A 119 -4.41 15.27 -3.38
CA GLY A 119 -4.22 13.95 -3.97
C GLY A 119 -4.91 12.81 -3.22
N TYR A 120 -5.82 13.10 -2.27
CA TYR A 120 -6.61 12.10 -1.54
C TYR A 120 -7.89 12.68 -0.91
#